data_AF-A0A1G9YJQ3-F1
#
_entry.id   AF-A0A1G9YJQ3-F1
#
_cell.length_a   1.000
_cell.length_b   1.000
_cell.length_c   1.000
_cell.angle_alpha   90.00
_cell.angle_beta   90.00
_cell.angle_gamma   90.00
#
_symmetry.space_group_name_H-M   'P 1'
#
loop_
_entity.id
_entity.type
_entity.pdbx_description
1 polymer ?
#
loop_
_entity_poly.entity_id
_entity_poly.type
_entity_poly.pdbx_seq_one_letter_code
_entity_poly.pdbx_strand_id
1 'polypeptide(L)'
;MSTMAIKILPDGPVSKYIVPIRKSTGLGITDIKNKIENKDLLAETDADDIDEMENLKDLVDDLIKLGANVKIFDSDEFGQGTFNYQEISYEEFKNNIGRLKEILEELQDYDDAVSDED
;
A
#
# COMPACT_ATOMS: atom_id res chain seq x y z
N MET A 1 11.71 5.46 7.73
CA MET A 1 10.25 5.22 7.62
C MET A 1 10.07 4.41 6.37
N SER A 2 9.58 3.19 6.53
CA SER A 2 9.34 2.29 5.42
C SER A 2 8.03 2.73 4.78
N THR A 3 8.04 2.90 3.46
CA THR A 3 6.90 3.42 2.70
C THR A 3 6.48 2.37 1.68
N MET A 4 5.19 2.08 1.63
CA MET A 4 4.61 1.23 0.60
C MET A 4 4.01 2.08 -0.50
N ALA A 5 4.22 1.69 -1.75
CA ALA A 5 3.78 2.49 -2.88
C ALA A 5 3.26 1.62 -4.02
N ILE A 6 2.39 2.20 -4.86
CA ILE A 6 1.85 1.48 -6.02
C ILE A 6 2.01 2.25 -7.32
N LYS A 7 2.14 1.49 -8.41
CA LYS A 7 2.05 1.96 -9.80
C LYS A 7 1.03 1.12 -10.55
N ILE A 8 0.40 1.72 -11.55
CA ILE A 8 -0.48 1.00 -12.47
C ILE A 8 0.15 0.99 -13.85
N LEU A 9 0.19 -0.19 -14.45
CA LEU A 9 0.39 -0.38 -15.87
C LEU A 9 -0.98 -0.59 -16.51
N PRO A 10 -1.50 0.40 -17.26
CA PRO A 10 -2.85 0.30 -17.80
C PRO A 10 -2.89 -0.69 -18.96
N ASP A 11 -3.60 -1.81 -18.79
CA ASP A 11 -3.94 -2.74 -19.88
C ASP A 11 -5.31 -2.39 -20.53
N GLY A 12 -5.85 -1.21 -20.22
CA GLY A 12 -7.15 -0.75 -20.67
C GLY A 12 -7.35 0.76 -20.53
N PRO A 13 -8.56 1.28 -20.80
CA PRO A 13 -8.82 2.71 -20.73
C PRO A 13 -8.67 3.24 -19.29
N VAL A 14 -7.76 4.19 -19.13
CA VAL A 14 -7.38 4.81 -17.85
C VAL A 14 -8.60 5.31 -17.05
N SER A 15 -9.66 5.74 -17.75
CA SER A 15 -10.91 6.20 -17.14
C SER A 15 -11.55 5.22 -16.16
N LYS A 16 -11.32 3.92 -16.33
CA LYS A 16 -11.82 2.88 -15.41
C LYS A 16 -11.21 2.98 -14.01
N TYR A 17 -9.95 3.43 -13.92
CA TYR A 17 -9.19 3.44 -12.68
C TYR A 17 -9.25 4.79 -11.96
N ILE A 18 -9.70 5.86 -12.63
CA ILE A 18 -9.70 7.22 -12.08
C ILE A 18 -10.54 7.34 -10.80
N VAL A 19 -11.73 6.74 -10.78
CA VAL A 19 -12.65 6.85 -9.64
C VAL A 19 -12.09 6.20 -8.37
N PRO A 20 -11.66 4.92 -8.36
CA PRO A 20 -11.09 4.31 -7.17
C PRO A 20 -9.81 5.01 -6.70
N ILE A 21 -8.91 5.39 -7.62
CA ILE A 21 -7.67 6.11 -7.26
C ILE A 21 -8.01 7.46 -6.61
N ARG A 22 -8.94 8.23 -7.17
CA ARG A 22 -9.34 9.52 -6.61
C ARG A 22 -9.95 9.38 -5.22
N LYS A 23 -10.75 8.34 -4.99
CA LYS A 23 -11.40 8.11 -3.69
C LYS A 23 -10.38 7.80 -2.59
N SER A 24 -9.34 7.03 -2.92
CA SER A 24 -8.30 6.63 -1.96
C SER A 24 -7.23 7.71 -1.77
N THR A 25 -6.78 8.37 -2.85
CA THR A 25 -5.64 9.30 -2.81
C THR A 25 -6.01 10.78 -2.73
N GLY A 26 -7.26 11.13 -3.01
CA GLY A 26 -7.70 12.53 -3.15
C GLY A 26 -7.14 13.27 -4.37
N LEU A 27 -6.32 12.62 -5.22
CA LEU A 27 -5.67 13.25 -6.37
C LEU A 27 -6.67 13.79 -7.41
N GLY A 28 -6.26 14.86 -8.08
CA GLY A 28 -6.99 15.41 -9.22
C GLY A 28 -7.02 14.43 -10.39
N ILE A 29 -8.10 14.46 -11.19
CA ILE A 29 -8.25 13.59 -12.38
C ILE A 29 -7.06 13.74 -13.34
N THR A 30 -6.59 14.97 -13.54
CA THR A 30 -5.42 15.26 -14.40
C THR A 30 -4.15 14.66 -13.83
N ASP A 31 -3.93 14.76 -12.52
CA ASP A 31 -2.73 14.22 -11.86
C ASP A 31 -2.70 12.70 -11.93
N ILE A 32 -3.85 12.05 -11.72
CA ILE A 32 -3.99 10.59 -11.86
C ILE A 32 -3.62 10.16 -13.28
N LYS A 33 -4.16 10.82 -14.30
CA LYS A 33 -3.84 10.50 -15.70
C LYS A 33 -2.35 10.69 -15.98
N ASN A 34 -1.79 11.82 -15.59
CA ASN A 34 -0.37 12.12 -15.78
C ASN A 34 0.52 11.08 -15.09
N LYS A 35 0.22 10.69 -13.85
CA LYS A 35 0.98 9.66 -13.14
C LYS A 35 0.91 8.29 -13.83
N ILE A 36 -0.27 7.90 -14.30
CA ILE A 36 -0.44 6.63 -15.05
C ILE A 36 0.32 6.67 -16.38
N GLU A 37 0.21 7.76 -17.15
CA GLU A 37 0.88 7.93 -18.45
C GLU A 37 2.40 7.94 -18.31
N ASN A 38 2.93 8.59 -17.27
CA ASN A 38 4.36 8.66 -16.98
C ASN A 38 4.90 7.42 -16.22
N LYS A 39 4.03 6.48 -15.83
CA LYS A 39 4.39 5.30 -15.01
C LYS A 39 5.02 5.67 -13.67
N ASP A 40 4.49 6.74 -13.07
CA ASP A 40 4.86 7.24 -11.75
C ASP A 40 4.08 6.55 -10.63
N LEU A 41 4.53 6.77 -9.40
CA LEU A 41 3.84 6.34 -8.18
C LEU A 41 2.48 7.04 -8.07
N LEU A 42 1.44 6.26 -7.79
CA LEU A 42 0.06 6.74 -7.67
C LEU A 42 -0.35 7.00 -6.24
N ALA A 43 0.06 6.12 -5.34
CA ALA A 43 -0.17 6.25 -3.91
C ALA A 43 1.09 5.77 -3.18
N GLU A 44 1.36 6.41 -2.05
CA GLU A 44 2.43 6.13 -1.11
C GLU A 44 1.79 6.19 0.28
N THR A 45 2.15 5.25 1.16
CA THR A 45 1.58 5.08 2.50
C THR A 45 2.66 4.68 3.49
N ASP A 46 2.50 5.04 4.76
CA ASP A 46 3.39 4.54 5.80
C ASP A 46 3.21 3.02 5.94
N ALA A 47 4.30 2.26 5.85
CA ALA A 47 4.27 0.81 5.95
C ALA A 47 3.99 0.34 7.39
N ASP A 48 4.20 1.20 8.38
CA ASP A 48 3.96 0.91 9.79
C ASP A 48 2.53 1.29 10.23
N ASP A 49 1.79 2.05 9.41
CA ASP A 49 0.39 2.40 9.66
C ASP A 49 -0.56 1.37 9.04
N ILE A 50 -1.13 0.54 9.92
CA ILE A 50 -2.04 -0.53 9.54
C ILE A 50 -3.31 -0.04 8.82
N ASP A 51 -3.86 1.10 9.22
CA ASP A 51 -5.09 1.62 8.65
C ASP A 51 -4.82 2.15 7.24
N GLU A 52 -3.70 2.85 7.05
CA GLU A 52 -3.31 3.30 5.72
C GLU A 52 -2.93 2.12 4.79
N MET A 53 -2.26 1.10 5.31
CA MET A 53 -1.92 -0.14 4.58
C MET A 53 -3.17 -0.92 4.12
N GLU A 54 -4.19 -1.02 4.96
CA GLU A 54 -5.48 -1.63 4.59
C GLU A 54 -6.21 -0.81 3.53
N ASN A 55 -6.21 0.52 3.65
CA ASN A 55 -6.78 1.41 2.63
C ASN A 55 -6.06 1.26 1.28
N LEU A 56 -4.72 1.11 1.29
CA LEU A 56 -3.94 0.84 0.09
C LEU A 56 -4.30 -0.54 -0.50
N LYS A 57 -4.50 -1.55 0.35
CA LYS A 57 -4.94 -2.89 -0.07
C LYS A 57 -6.31 -2.88 -0.73
N ASP A 58 -7.28 -2.17 -0.16
CA ASP A 58 -8.61 -2.03 -0.77
C ASP A 58 -8.54 -1.35 -2.14
N LEU A 59 -7.68 -0.33 -2.30
CA LEU A 59 -7.41 0.28 -3.60
C LEU A 59 -6.81 -0.73 -4.59
N VAL A 60 -5.79 -1.49 -4.17
CA VAL A 60 -5.15 -2.52 -5.01
C VAL A 60 -6.16 -3.58 -5.46
N ASP A 61 -6.99 -4.08 -4.52
CA ASP A 61 -8.05 -5.05 -4.80
C ASP A 61 -9.06 -4.53 -5.84
N ASP A 62 -9.51 -3.29 -5.68
CA ASP A 62 -10.45 -2.65 -6.61
C ASP A 62 -9.84 -2.46 -8.00
N LEU A 63 -8.57 -2.07 -8.07
CA LEU A 63 -7.84 -1.93 -9.33
C LEU A 63 -7.65 -3.27 -10.05
N ILE A 64 -7.26 -4.32 -9.32
CA ILE A 64 -7.10 -5.68 -9.88
C ILE A 64 -8.45 -6.21 -10.39
N LYS A 65 -9.55 -6.01 -9.64
CA LYS A 65 -10.92 -6.40 -10.07
C LYS A 65 -11.33 -5.70 -11.37
N LEU A 66 -10.85 -4.47 -11.59
CA LEU A 66 -11.07 -3.70 -12.81
C LEU A 66 -10.14 -4.09 -13.97
N GLY A 67 -9.26 -5.08 -13.75
CA GLY A 67 -8.29 -5.57 -14.72
C GLY A 67 -7.08 -4.67 -14.89
N ALA A 68 -6.71 -3.88 -13.86
CA ALA A 68 -5.46 -3.14 -13.86
C ALA A 68 -4.28 -4.07 -13.52
N ASN A 69 -3.15 -3.87 -14.18
CA ASN A 69 -1.89 -4.46 -13.75
C ASN A 69 -1.25 -3.52 -12.71
N VAL A 70 -1.33 -3.93 -11.44
CA VAL A 70 -0.84 -3.13 -10.29
C VAL A 70 0.51 -3.66 -9.86
N LYS A 71 1.49 -2.76 -9.76
CA LYS A 71 2.81 -3.03 -9.19
C LYS A 71 2.91 -2.40 -7.82
N ILE A 72 3.38 -3.17 -6.85
CA ILE A 72 3.50 -2.76 -5.45
C ILE A 72 4.98 -2.69 -5.12
N PHE A 73 5.36 -1.66 -4.40
CA PHE A 73 6.73 -1.37 -4.06
C PHE A 73 6.87 -1.13 -2.56
N ASP A 74 7.93 -1.68 -1.99
CA ASP A 74 8.35 -1.47 -0.62
C ASP A 74 9.65 -0.67 -0.62
N SER A 75 9.74 0.36 0.21
CA SER A 75 10.96 1.16 0.40
C SER A 75 11.71 0.82 1.69
N ASP A 76 11.37 -0.28 2.35
CA ASP A 76 12.00 -0.70 3.59
C ASP A 76 13.54 -0.69 3.53
N GLU A 77 14.12 -0.05 4.54
CA GLU A 77 15.52 0.36 4.63
C GLU A 77 16.45 -0.80 5.04
N PHE A 78 15.90 -1.96 5.45
CA PHE A 78 16.66 -3.13 5.91
C PHE A 78 17.46 -3.87 4.82
N GLY A 79 17.51 -3.37 3.59
CA GLY A 79 18.16 -4.00 2.45
C GLY A 79 19.01 -3.07 1.60
N GLN A 80 20.14 -2.58 2.13
CA GLN A 80 21.25 -1.97 1.39
C GLN A 80 21.01 -0.55 0.82
N GLY A 81 21.15 0.47 1.67
CA GLY A 81 21.90 1.71 1.37
C GLY A 81 21.46 2.57 0.18
N THR A 82 20.30 2.33 -0.41
CA THR A 82 19.70 3.16 -1.44
C THR A 82 18.20 3.24 -1.16
N PHE A 83 17.63 4.45 -1.20
CA PHE A 83 16.19 4.76 -1.13
C PHE A 83 15.40 4.18 -2.32
N ASN A 84 15.63 2.90 -2.64
CA ASN A 84 15.15 2.26 -3.85
C ASN A 84 13.97 1.37 -3.48
N TYR A 85 12.78 1.84 -3.84
CA TYR A 85 11.57 1.03 -3.94
C TYR A 85 11.85 -0.32 -4.63
N GLN A 86 11.65 -1.42 -3.92
CA GLN A 86 11.72 -2.79 -4.44
C GLN A 86 10.32 -3.27 -4.77
N GLU A 87 10.12 -3.83 -5.96
CA GLU A 87 8.84 -4.41 -6.35
C GLU A 87 8.59 -5.71 -5.57
N ILE A 88 7.47 -5.79 -4.89
CA ILE A 88 7.02 -6.98 -4.17
C ILE A 88 5.74 -7.55 -4.80
N SER A 89 5.47 -8.83 -4.55
CA SER A 89 4.23 -9.46 -4.97
C SER A 89 3.04 -9.02 -4.11
N TYR A 90 1.82 -9.18 -4.65
CA TYR A 90 0.60 -8.91 -3.88
C TYR A 90 0.42 -9.84 -2.68
N GLU A 91 0.92 -11.08 -2.76
CA GLU A 91 0.91 -11.99 -1.61
C GLU A 91 1.86 -11.52 -0.52
N GLU A 92 3.08 -11.08 -0.87
CA GLU A 92 4.00 -10.49 0.10
C GLU A 92 3.41 -9.25 0.76
N PHE A 93 2.75 -8.39 -0.01
CA PHE A 93 2.06 -7.22 0.53
C PHE A 93 0.99 -7.59 1.58
N LYS A 94 0.12 -8.57 1.27
CA LYS A 94 -0.88 -9.05 2.25
C LYS A 94 -0.24 -9.69 3.47
N ASN A 95 0.84 -10.43 3.28
CA ASN A 95 1.56 -11.05 4.40
C ASN A 95 2.17 -10.00 5.32
N ASN A 96 2.70 -8.90 4.78
CA ASN A 96 3.22 -7.80 5.58
C ASN A 96 2.12 -7.17 6.45
N ILE A 97 0.93 -6.92 5.88
CA ILE A 97 -0.24 -6.43 6.65
C ILE A 97 -0.63 -7.42 7.75
N GLY A 98 -0.67 -8.72 7.44
CA GLY A 98 -0.99 -9.77 8.42
C GLY A 98 0.00 -9.80 9.58
N ARG A 99 1.30 -9.70 9.29
CA ARG A 99 2.34 -9.68 10.32
C ARG A 99 2.26 -8.45 11.22
N LEU A 100 1.97 -7.27 10.66
CA LEU A 100 1.79 -6.06 11.45
C LEU A 100 0.62 -6.19 12.43
N LYS A 101 -0.48 -6.81 11.98
CA LYS A 101 -1.63 -7.14 12.84
C LYS A 101 -1.26 -8.05 13.99
N GLU A 102 -0.57 -9.16 13.69
CA GLU A 102 -0.12 -10.12 14.69
C GLU A 102 0.77 -9.44 15.75
N ILE A 103 1.72 -8.60 15.32
CA ILE A 103 2.60 -7.87 16.25
C ILE A 103 1.79 -6.91 17.14
N LEU A 104 0.83 -6.17 16.57
CA LEU A 104 0.00 -5.24 17.34
C LEU A 104 -0.90 -5.98 18.36
N GLU A 105 -1.41 -7.15 18.02
CA GLU A 105 -2.19 -8.01 18.92
C GLU A 105 -1.32 -8.55 20.05
N GLU A 106 -0.13 -9.07 19.74
CA GLU A 106 0.82 -9.56 20.74
C GLU A 106 1.28 -8.47 21.73
N LEU A 107 1.45 -7.23 21.25
CA LEU A 107 1.79 -6.09 22.11
C LEU A 107 0.64 -5.71 23.04
N GLN A 108 -0.61 -5.77 22.57
CA GLN A 108 -1.79 -5.51 23.41
C GLN A 108 -1.97 -6.58 24.49
N ASP A 109 -1.83 -7.86 24.12
CA ASP A 109 -1.91 -8.97 25.07
C ASP A 109 -0.84 -8.84 26.17
N TYR A 110 0.36 -8.38 25.83
CA TYR A 110 1.42 -8.12 26.78
C TYR A 110 1.09 -6.97 27.74
N ASP A 111 0.60 -5.85 27.21
CA ASP A 111 0.23 -4.68 28.03
C ASP A 111 -0.93 -4.99 29.00
N ASP A 112 -1.91 -5.78 28.54
CA ASP A 112 -3.03 -6.24 29.37
C ASP A 112 -2.55 -7.19 30.49
N ALA A 113 -1.69 -8.16 30.15
CA ALA A 113 -1.13 -9.10 31.12
C ALA A 113 -0.27 -8.42 32.20
N VAL A 114 0.43 -7.33 31.85
CA VAL A 114 1.23 -6.53 32.80
C VAL A 114 0.36 -5.59 33.62
N SER A 115 -0.76 -5.09 33.08
CA SER A 115 -1.69 -4.20 33.80
C SER A 115 -2.52 -4.89 34.88
N ASP A 116 -2.73 -6.21 34.78
CA ASP A 116 -3.47 -7.00 35.77
C ASP A 116 -2.65 -7.37 37.04
N GLU A 117 -1.37 -6.95 37.15
CA GLU A 117 -0.49 -7.25 38.29
C GLU A 117 -0.41 -6.16 39.40
N ASP A 118 -1.24 -5.11 39.38
CA ASP A 118 -1.30 -4.06 40.42
C ASP A 118 -2.55 -4.08 41.33
#